data_AF-A0AAW5E6E5-F1
#
_entry.id   AF-A0AAW5E6E5-F1
#
_cell.length_a   1.000
_cell.length_b   1.000
_cell.length_c   1.000
_cell.angle_alpha   90.00
_cell.angle_beta   90.00
_cell.angle_gamma   90.00
#
_symmetry.space_group_name_H-M   'P 1'
#
loop_
_entity.id
_entity.type
_entity.pdbx_description
1 polymer ?
#
loop_
_entity_poly.entity_id
_entity_poly.type
_entity_poly.pdbx_seq_one_letter_code
_entity_poly.pdbx_strand_id
1 'polypeptide(L)'
;MMDNSDYCVLSVQQILGNWEKEKEFLLTQFNSRKKEGVKESMNISIDSFTHLLCKVNKREWSNLNEILLTDNLDYKPINLYERITFIQKNPSSYHSYIQLGLLYDELAKQYYKNLAIQRQKK
;
A
#
# COMPACT_ATOMS: atom_id res chain seq x y z
N MET A 1 -14.88 9.92 -0.14
CA MET A 1 -13.66 9.56 -0.89
C MET A 1 -12.61 10.58 -0.50
N MET A 2 -11.49 10.17 0.11
CA MET A 2 -10.40 11.08 0.48
C MET A 2 -9.77 11.65 -0.80
N ASP A 3 -9.50 12.95 -0.82
CA ASP A 3 -8.79 13.60 -1.92
C ASP A 3 -7.30 13.19 -1.91
N ASN A 4 -6.65 13.19 -3.07
CA ASN A 4 -5.20 12.98 -3.19
C ASN A 4 -4.40 13.96 -2.31
N SER A 5 -4.97 15.15 -2.01
CA SER A 5 -4.39 16.10 -1.07
C SER A 5 -4.39 15.62 0.39
N ASP A 6 -5.38 14.81 0.81
CA ASP A 6 -5.52 14.32 2.19
C ASP A 6 -4.40 13.34 2.57
N TYR A 7 -3.95 12.51 1.62
CA TYR A 7 -2.85 11.58 1.85
C TYR A 7 -1.47 12.24 1.88
N CYS A 8 -1.32 13.41 1.24
CA CYS A 8 -0.04 14.12 1.18
C CYS A 8 0.45 14.49 2.59
N VAL A 9 -0.49 14.74 3.52
CA VAL A 9 -0.20 15.16 4.91
C VAL A 9 0.09 13.99 5.87
N LEU A 10 -0.34 12.77 5.56
CA LEU A 10 -0.24 11.62 6.47
C LEU A 10 1.19 11.07 6.57
N SER A 11 1.72 10.91 7.78
CA SER A 11 2.99 10.21 8.02
C SER A 11 2.94 8.73 7.63
N VAL A 12 4.11 8.12 7.42
CA VAL A 12 4.22 6.68 7.13
C VAL A 12 3.52 5.83 8.20
N GLN A 13 3.67 6.19 9.48
CA GLN A 13 3.05 5.51 10.59
C GLN A 13 1.52 5.62 10.56
N GLN A 14 0.98 6.79 10.17
CA GLN A 14 -0.46 6.98 10.03
C GLN A 14 -1.03 6.15 8.88
N ILE A 15 -0.33 6.10 7.74
CA ILE A 15 -0.77 5.28 6.59
C ILE A 15 -0.79 3.79 6.98
N LEU A 16 0.28 3.29 7.60
CA LEU A 16 0.34 1.90 8.07
C LEU A 16 -0.72 1.59 9.14
N GLY A 17 -0.96 2.50 10.08
CA GLY A 17 -2.00 2.33 11.10
C GLY A 17 -3.43 2.34 10.51
N ASN A 18 -3.67 3.13 9.47
CA ASN A 18 -4.94 3.11 8.74
C ASN A 18 -5.11 1.80 7.97
N TRP A 19 -4.04 1.30 7.35
CA TRP A 19 -4.04 0.01 6.66
C TRP A 19 -4.42 -1.16 7.59
N GLU A 20 -3.90 -1.23 8.82
CA GLU A 20 -4.27 -2.32 9.73
C GLU A 20 -5.79 -2.35 10.04
N LYS A 21 -6.41 -1.18 10.24
CA LYS A 21 -7.86 -1.08 10.43
C LYS A 21 -8.62 -1.51 9.19
N GLU A 22 -8.19 -1.04 8.02
CA GLU A 22 -8.83 -1.37 6.74
C GLU A 22 -8.67 -2.85 6.40
N LYS A 23 -7.53 -3.45 6.75
CA LYS A 23 -7.22 -4.87 6.57
C LYS A 23 -8.16 -5.78 7.37
N GLU A 24 -8.47 -5.40 8.61
CA GLU A 24 -9.46 -6.10 9.45
C GLU A 24 -10.89 -5.95 8.91
N PHE A 25 -11.24 -4.73 8.47
CA PHE A 25 -12.53 -4.46 7.82
C PHE A 25 -12.69 -5.31 6.56
N LEU A 26 -11.71 -5.27 5.65
CA LEU A 26 -11.69 -6.05 4.41
C LEU A 26 -11.79 -7.56 4.71
N LEU A 27 -11.06 -8.08 5.68
CA LEU A 27 -11.15 -9.49 6.08
C LEU A 27 -12.58 -9.87 6.46
N THR A 28 -13.25 -9.03 7.24
CA THR A 28 -14.65 -9.22 7.63
C THR A 28 -15.56 -9.21 6.41
N GLN A 29 -15.36 -8.28 5.47
CA GLN A 29 -16.16 -8.20 4.25
C GLN A 29 -15.94 -9.40 3.32
N PHE A 30 -14.71 -9.88 3.17
CA PHE A 30 -14.38 -11.06 2.36
C PHE A 30 -14.97 -12.36 2.92
N ASN A 31 -15.09 -12.45 4.24
CA ASN A 31 -15.76 -13.57 4.92
C ASN A 31 -17.29 -13.44 4.92
N SER A 32 -17.82 -12.25 4.67
CA SER A 32 -19.27 -12.01 4.58
C SER A 32 -19.86 -12.57 3.28
N ARG A 33 -21.14 -12.93 3.31
CA ARG A 33 -21.87 -13.41 2.13
C ARG A 33 -22.19 -12.32 1.11
N LYS A 34 -22.17 -11.04 1.50
CA LYS A 34 -22.65 -9.94 0.67
C LYS A 34 -21.54 -9.18 -0.07
N LYS A 35 -20.28 -9.25 0.39
CA LYS A 35 -19.10 -8.62 -0.24
C LYS A 35 -19.34 -7.16 -0.70
N GLU A 36 -20.24 -6.45 -0.03
CA GLU A 36 -20.60 -5.07 -0.35
C GLU A 36 -19.42 -4.16 0.02
N GLY A 37 -19.09 -3.19 -0.83
CA GLY A 37 -18.01 -2.25 -0.57
C GLY A 37 -16.58 -2.79 -0.71
N VAL A 38 -16.36 -4.10 -0.85
CA VAL A 38 -15.01 -4.71 -0.97
C VAL A 38 -14.19 -4.06 -2.09
N LYS A 39 -14.80 -3.85 -3.26
CA LYS A 39 -14.12 -3.24 -4.41
C LYS A 39 -13.65 -1.82 -4.10
N GLU A 40 -14.51 -1.03 -3.45
CA GLU A 40 -14.23 0.37 -3.12
C GLU A 40 -13.13 0.45 -2.06
N SER A 41 -13.25 -0.30 -0.97
CA SER A 41 -12.22 -0.41 0.08
C SER A 41 -10.87 -0.90 -0.47
N MET A 42 -10.89 -1.87 -1.38
CA MET A 42 -9.66 -2.35 -2.03
C MET A 42 -9.02 -1.27 -2.90
N ASN A 43 -9.80 -0.51 -3.67
CA ASN A 43 -9.28 0.61 -4.46
C ASN A 43 -8.66 1.69 -3.56
N ILE A 44 -9.36 2.08 -2.49
CA ILE A 44 -8.84 3.02 -1.48
C ILE A 44 -7.52 2.51 -0.89
N SER A 45 -7.44 1.21 -0.59
CA SER A 45 -6.25 0.58 -0.03
C SER A 45 -5.07 0.54 -1.02
N ILE A 46 -5.34 0.36 -2.31
CA ILE A 46 -4.34 0.40 -3.39
C ILE A 46 -3.81 1.83 -3.56
N ASP A 47 -4.68 2.83 -3.53
CA ASP A 47 -4.27 4.23 -3.60
C ASP A 47 -3.44 4.61 -2.37
N SER A 48 -3.88 4.23 -1.18
CA SER A 48 -3.14 4.42 0.06
C SER A 48 -1.75 3.75 0.03
N PHE A 49 -1.64 2.57 -0.58
CA PHE A 49 -0.36 1.88 -0.78
C PHE A 49 0.55 2.65 -1.73
N THR A 50 -0.02 3.22 -2.80
CA THR A 50 0.70 4.08 -3.75
C THR A 50 1.29 5.29 -3.03
N HIS A 51 0.50 5.95 -2.18
CA HIS A 51 0.99 7.05 -1.35
C HIS A 51 2.11 6.62 -0.39
N LEU A 52 1.97 5.46 0.26
CA LEU A 52 3.01 4.90 1.13
C LEU A 52 4.31 4.70 0.33
N LEU A 53 4.21 4.10 -0.86
CA LEU A 53 5.34 3.82 -1.75
C LEU A 53 6.07 5.09 -2.16
N CYS A 54 5.35 6.14 -2.60
CA CYS A 54 5.96 7.45 -2.87
C CYS A 54 6.66 8.00 -1.62
N LYS A 55 5.97 7.97 -0.48
CA LYS A 55 6.44 8.62 0.75
C LYS A 55 7.71 7.98 1.31
N VAL A 56 7.79 6.65 1.36
CA VAL A 56 9.01 5.96 1.85
C VAL A 56 10.19 6.14 0.89
N ASN A 57 9.91 6.30 -0.41
CA ASN A 57 10.92 6.60 -1.43
C ASN A 57 11.19 8.11 -1.58
N LYS A 58 10.63 8.98 -0.72
CA LYS A 58 10.78 10.45 -0.76
C LYS A 58 10.48 11.06 -2.13
N ARG A 59 9.42 10.57 -2.76
CA ARG A 59 8.94 11.06 -4.06
C ARG A 59 7.64 11.84 -3.88
N GLU A 60 7.43 12.78 -4.79
CA GLU A 60 6.13 13.38 -4.99
C GLU A 60 5.10 12.31 -5.34
N TRP A 61 3.85 12.58 -5.02
CA TRP A 61 2.77 11.69 -5.39
C TRP A 61 2.68 11.58 -6.92
N SER A 62 2.62 10.36 -7.41
CA SER A 62 2.28 10.04 -8.79
C SER A 62 1.38 8.81 -8.79
N ASN A 63 0.70 8.56 -9.91
CA ASN A 63 -0.07 7.34 -10.03
C ASN A 63 0.87 6.12 -10.05
N LEU A 64 0.34 4.97 -9.64
CA LEU A 64 1.13 3.77 -9.45
C LEU A 64 1.82 3.28 -10.73
N ASN A 65 1.20 3.48 -11.91
CA ASN A 65 1.80 3.09 -13.19
C ASN A 65 3.06 3.89 -13.50
N GLU A 66 3.07 5.19 -13.21
CA GLU A 66 4.26 6.02 -13.36
C GLU A 66 5.37 5.59 -12.40
N ILE A 67 5.03 5.27 -11.15
CA ILE A 67 6.01 4.75 -10.18
C ILE A 67 6.67 3.47 -10.72
N LEU A 68 5.85 2.56 -11.25
CA LEU A 68 6.28 1.27 -11.77
C LEU A 68 7.20 1.37 -13.00
N LEU A 69 7.10 2.46 -13.79
CA LEU A 69 7.98 2.73 -14.91
C LEU A 69 9.37 3.24 -14.50
N THR A 70 9.57 3.56 -13.22
CA THR A 70 10.86 4.05 -12.73
C THR A 70 11.64 2.94 -12.04
N ASP A 71 12.89 2.74 -12.49
CA ASP A 71 13.76 1.70 -11.92
C ASP A 71 14.38 2.08 -10.56
N ASN A 72 14.30 3.35 -10.16
CA ASN A 72 15.05 3.89 -9.01
C ASN A 72 14.25 3.93 -7.69
N LEU A 73 13.61 2.82 -7.29
CA LEU A 73 12.98 2.72 -5.97
C LEU A 73 13.96 2.14 -4.95
N ASP A 74 14.38 2.97 -3.98
CA ASP A 74 15.19 2.54 -2.84
C ASP A 74 14.48 1.46 -2.01
N TYR A 75 13.15 1.56 -1.94
CA TYR A 75 12.27 0.62 -1.25
C TYR A 75 11.29 0.04 -2.27
N LYS A 76 11.59 -1.17 -2.75
CA LYS A 76 10.82 -1.91 -3.75
C LYS A 76 10.44 -3.28 -3.19
N PRO A 77 9.14 -3.56 -2.98
CA PRO A 77 8.66 -4.90 -2.67
C PRO A 77 8.98 -5.90 -3.80
N ILE A 78 9.01 -7.19 -3.47
CA ILE A 78 9.37 -8.23 -4.43
C ILE A 78 8.23 -8.39 -5.44
N ASN A 79 8.58 -8.44 -6.73
CA ASN A 79 7.64 -8.58 -7.86
C ASN A 79 6.51 -7.55 -7.79
N LEU A 80 6.85 -6.32 -7.39
CA LEU A 80 5.89 -5.23 -7.18
C LEU A 80 5.01 -5.03 -8.42
N TYR A 81 5.61 -5.02 -9.61
CA TYR A 81 4.92 -4.76 -10.87
C TYR A 81 3.83 -5.81 -11.16
N GLU A 82 4.19 -7.09 -11.13
CA GLU A 82 3.28 -8.19 -11.43
C GLU A 82 2.14 -8.24 -10.41
N ARG A 83 2.46 -8.07 -9.13
CA ARG A 83 1.49 -8.16 -8.04
C ARG A 83 0.50 -7.00 -8.07
N ILE A 84 0.98 -5.76 -8.22
CA ILE A 84 0.10 -4.60 -8.35
C ILE A 84 -0.77 -4.70 -9.60
N THR A 85 -0.21 -5.12 -10.73
CA THR A 85 -0.98 -5.28 -11.97
C THR A 85 -2.10 -6.29 -11.78
N PHE A 86 -1.83 -7.39 -11.08
CA PHE A 86 -2.87 -8.38 -10.75
C PHE A 86 -3.93 -7.80 -9.80
N ILE A 87 -3.51 -7.12 -8.74
CA ILE A 87 -4.39 -6.52 -7.74
C ILE A 87 -5.35 -5.52 -8.38
N GLN A 88 -4.84 -4.60 -9.21
CA GLN A 88 -5.63 -3.58 -9.90
C GLN A 88 -6.63 -4.17 -10.90
N LYS A 89 -6.29 -5.29 -11.55
CA LYS A 89 -7.21 -6.01 -12.44
C LYS A 89 -8.29 -6.77 -11.66
N ASN A 90 -8.00 -7.19 -10.43
CA ASN A 90 -8.86 -8.07 -9.65
C ASN A 90 -9.11 -7.55 -8.21
N PRO A 91 -9.51 -6.28 -7.99
CA PRO A 91 -9.54 -5.70 -6.65
C PRO A 91 -10.52 -6.41 -5.71
N SER A 92 -11.59 -7.01 -6.23
CA SER A 92 -12.58 -7.73 -5.44
C SER A 92 -12.21 -9.18 -5.10
N SER A 93 -11.01 -9.64 -5.43
CA SER A 93 -10.56 -11.01 -5.16
C SER A 93 -9.88 -11.12 -3.79
N TYR A 94 -10.12 -12.21 -3.07
CA TYR A 94 -9.44 -12.47 -1.80
C TYR A 94 -7.92 -12.60 -1.99
N HIS A 95 -7.49 -13.14 -3.14
CA HIS A 95 -6.07 -13.20 -3.46
C HIS A 95 -5.44 -11.81 -3.57
N SER A 96 -6.12 -10.86 -4.20
CA SER A 96 -5.65 -9.47 -4.28
C SER A 96 -5.53 -8.82 -2.89
N TYR A 97 -6.47 -9.11 -1.99
CA TYR A 97 -6.39 -8.67 -0.60
C TYR A 97 -5.13 -9.20 0.10
N ILE A 98 -4.87 -10.50 0.01
CA ILE A 98 -3.66 -11.11 0.59
C ILE A 98 -2.40 -10.53 -0.04
N GLN A 99 -2.37 -10.41 -1.37
CA GLN A 99 -1.23 -9.86 -2.10
C GLN A 99 -0.94 -8.41 -1.71
N LEU A 100 -1.97 -7.59 -1.54
CA LEU A 100 -1.82 -6.19 -1.11
C LEU A 100 -1.26 -6.13 0.32
N GLY A 101 -1.77 -6.95 1.24
CA GLY A 101 -1.25 -7.01 2.60
C GLY A 101 0.23 -7.41 2.68
N LEU A 102 0.64 -8.39 1.87
CA LEU A 102 2.04 -8.78 1.76
C LEU A 102 2.91 -7.63 1.22
N LEU A 103 2.42 -6.82 0.28
CA LEU A 103 3.14 -5.64 -0.23
C LEU A 103 3.35 -4.59 0.87
N TYR A 104 2.32 -4.32 1.69
CA TYR A 104 2.43 -3.44 2.85
C TYR A 104 3.47 -3.95 3.85
N ASP A 105 3.42 -5.24 4.21
CA ASP A 105 4.34 -5.84 5.17
C ASP A 105 5.79 -5.79 4.70
N GLU A 106 6.04 -6.08 3.42
CA GLU A 106 7.37 -6.00 2.82
C GLU A 106 7.92 -4.57 2.85
N LEU A 107 7.09 -3.59 2.44
CA LEU A 107 7.50 -2.19 2.38
C LEU A 107 7.77 -1.63 3.78
N ALA A 108 6.90 -1.93 4.75
CA ALA A 108 7.08 -1.54 6.15
C ALA A 108 8.37 -2.12 6.73
N LYS A 109 8.65 -3.41 6.49
CA LYS A 109 9.90 -4.06 6.93
C LYS A 109 11.13 -3.37 6.37
N GLN A 110 11.15 -3.06 5.06
CA GLN A 110 12.26 -2.35 4.43
C GLN A 110 12.45 -0.94 5.03
N TYR A 111 11.35 -0.21 5.24
CA TYR A 111 11.36 1.13 5.83
C TYR A 111 11.91 1.13 7.26
N TYR A 112 11.37 0.30 8.16
CA TYR A 112 11.80 0.26 9.56
C TYR A 112 13.23 -0.27 9.73
N LYS A 113 13.65 -1.23 8.91
CA LYS A 113 15.05 -1.70 8.89
C LYS A 113 16.01 -0.53 8.59
N ASN A 114 15.72 0.26 7.57
CA ASN A 114 16.57 1.40 7.21
C ASN A 114 16.55 2.51 8.26
N LEU A 115 15.39 2.81 8.85
CA LEU A 115 15.31 3.75 9.98
C LEU A 115 16.18 3.31 11.16
N ALA A 116 16.17 2.02 11.51
CA ALA A 116 16.98 1.49 12.60
C ALA A 116 18.48 1.63 12.30
N ILE A 117 18.91 1.32 11.06
CA ILE A 117 20.30 1.48 10.62
C ILE A 117 20.73 2.96 10.68
N GLN A 118 19.88 3.89 10.23
CA GLN A 118 20.20 5.32 10.27
C GLN A 118 20.34 5.87 11.70
N ARG A 119 19.56 5.35 12.64
CA ARG A 119 19.67 5.72 14.07
C ARG A 119 20.95 5.24 14.73
N GLN A 120 21.53 4.13 14.26
CA GLN A 120 22.81 3.59 14.77
C GLN A 120 24.04 4.31 14.18
N LYS A 121 23.86 5.04 13.07
CA LYS A 121 24.93 5.82 12.41
C LYS A 121 25.06 7.26 12.93
N LYS A 122 24.18 7.68 13.84
CA LYS A 122 24.25 8.95 14.56
C LYS A 122 24.88 8.74 15.93
#